data_AF-A0A7C6INL2-F1
#
_entry.id   AF-A0A7C6INL2-F1
#
_cell.length_a   1.000
_cell.length_b   1.000
_cell.length_c   1.000
_cell.angle_alpha   90.00
_cell.angle_beta   90.00
_cell.angle_gamma   90.00
#
_symmetry.space_group_name_H-M   'P 1'
#
loop_
_entity.id
_entity.type
_entity.pdbx_description
1 polymer ?
#
loop_
_entity_poly.entity_id
_entity_poly.type
_entity_poly.pdbx_seq_one_letter_code
_entity_poly.pdbx_strand_id
1 'polypeptide(L)' 'MPHRKLDEMEKSEKNLKQQIRHTKDRIQDTEYALEHGDMSEGRREELEVKNVHRKKDLKDKTRELES' A
#
# COMPACT_ATOMS: atom_id res chain seq x y z
N MET A 1 -27.15 5.63 -22.84
CA MET A 1 -26.66 5.84 -21.47
C MET A 1 -25.18 5.43 -21.36
N PRO A 2 -24.21 6.22 -21.88
CA PRO A 2 -22.78 5.86 -21.84
C PRO A 2 -22.02 6.41 -20.63
N HIS A 3 -22.55 7.43 -19.93
CA HIS A 3 -21.81 8.13 -18.86
C HIS A 3 -21.48 7.29 -17.63
N ARG A 4 -22.32 6.31 -17.26
CA ARG A 4 -22.12 5.54 -16.01
C ARG A 4 -20.82 4.73 -15.98
N LYS A 5 -20.38 4.19 -17.14
CA LYS A 5 -19.19 3.34 -17.22
C LYS A 5 -17.89 4.12 -17.08
N LEU A 6 -17.84 5.34 -17.64
CA LEU A 6 -16.67 6.23 -17.49
C LEU A 6 -16.51 6.68 -16.04
N ASP A 7 -17.62 7.00 -15.36
CA ASP A 7 -17.61 7.36 -13.93
C ASP A 7 -17.16 6.21 -13.02
N GLU A 8 -17.52 4.97 -13.35
CA GLU A 8 -17.10 3.78 -12.60
C GLU A 8 -15.59 3.54 -12.72
N MET A 9 -15.01 3.74 -13.91
CA MET A 9 -13.57 3.64 -14.15
C MET A 9 -12.78 4.76 -13.44
N GLU A 10 -13.29 5.99 -13.46
CA GLU A 10 -12.62 7.11 -12.77
C GLU A 10 -12.62 6.90 -11.24
N LYS A 11 -13.71 6.34 -10.70
CA LYS A 11 -13.80 5.98 -9.28
C LYS A 11 -12.86 4.85 -8.90
N SER A 12 -12.69 3.83 -9.75
CA SER A 12 -11.76 2.73 -9.48
C SER A 12 -10.31 3.21 -9.49
N GLU A 13 -9.93 4.07 -10.45
CA GLU A 13 -8.59 4.65 -10.52
C GLU A 13 -8.26 5.53 -9.30
N LYS A 14 -9.20 6.39 -8.88
CA LYS A 14 -9.06 7.22 -7.67
C LYS A 14 -8.88 6.37 -6.41
N ASN A 15 -9.66 5.29 -6.28
CA ASN A 15 -9.55 4.35 -5.17
C ASN A 15 -8.18 3.66 -5.18
N LEU A 16 -7.72 3.18 -6.34
CA LEU A 16 -6.43 2.51 -6.47
C LEU A 16 -5.26 3.45 -6.10
N LYS A 17 -5.28 4.70 -6.57
CA LYS A 17 -4.30 5.73 -6.17
C LYS A 17 -4.30 5.99 -4.66
N GLN A 18 -5.48 6.00 -4.05
CA GLN A 18 -5.61 6.17 -2.61
C GLN A 18 -5.03 4.97 -1.84
N GLN A 19 -5.29 3.74 -2.30
CA GLN A 19 -4.72 2.53 -1.70
C GLN A 19 -3.20 2.50 -1.81
N ILE A 20 -2.64 2.88 -2.96
CA ILE A 20 -1.19 3.00 -3.17
C ILE A 20 -0.58 3.97 -2.15
N ARG A 21 -1.21 5.15 -1.95
CA ARG A 21 -0.74 6.14 -0.97
C ARG A 21 -0.76 5.57 0.44
N HIS A 22 -1.89 5.01 0.87
CA HIS A 22 -2.02 4.41 2.20
C HIS A 22 -1.01 3.27 2.43
N THR A 23 -0.75 2.45 1.41
CA THR A 23 0.25 1.38 1.53
C THR A 23 1.65 1.96 1.67
N LYS A 24 2.00 3.04 0.95
CA LYS A 24 3.29 3.75 1.11
C LYS A 24 3.47 4.32 2.51
N ASP A 25 2.45 5.02 3.02
CA ASP A 25 2.49 5.63 4.35
C ASP A 25 2.72 4.54 5.42
N ARG A 26 2.01 3.41 5.34
CA ARG A 26 2.20 2.28 6.27
C ARG A 26 3.56 1.61 6.17
N ILE A 27 4.18 1.59 4.98
CA ILE A 27 5.55 1.10 4.80
C ILE A 27 6.50 2.04 5.53
N GLN A 28 6.38 3.35 5.29
CA GLN A 28 7.23 4.36 5.92
C GLN A 28 7.11 4.35 7.44
N ASP A 29 5.89 4.28 7.98
CA ASP A 29 5.67 4.17 9.43
C ASP A 29 6.31 2.92 10.03
N THR A 30 6.28 1.81 9.29
CA THR A 30 6.88 0.55 9.73
C THR A 30 8.40 0.59 9.65
N GLU A 31 8.97 1.18 8.61
CA GLU A 31 10.42 1.39 8.49
C GLU A 31 10.93 2.30 9.60
N TYR A 32 10.23 3.39 9.87
CA TYR A 32 10.55 4.29 10.97
C TYR A 32 10.48 3.57 12.33
N ALA A 33 9.44 2.77 12.57
CA ALA A 33 9.33 1.99 13.80
C ALA A 33 10.42 0.93 13.94
N LEU A 34 10.86 0.30 12.84
CA LEU A 34 11.95 -0.70 12.84
C LEU A 34 13.33 -0.07 13.07
N GLU A 35 13.50 1.19 12.70
CA GLU A 35 14.75 1.95 12.86
C GLU A 35 14.85 2.61 14.24
N HIS A 36 13.76 3.18 14.75
CA HIS A 36 13.76 4.02 15.95
C HIS A 36 12.94 3.48 17.12
N GLY A 37 12.11 2.46 16.90
CA GLY A 37 11.25 1.90 17.93
C GLY A 37 11.99 0.91 18.82
N ASP A 38 11.85 1.05 20.12
CA ASP A 38 12.25 0.02 21.08
C ASP A 38 11.20 -1.10 21.07
N MET A 39 11.59 -2.28 20.61
CA MET A 39 10.70 -3.42 20.45
C MET A 39 11.45 -4.75 20.56
N SER A 40 10.72 -5.81 20.93
CA SER A 40 11.27 -7.16 20.98
C SER A 40 11.60 -7.69 19.59
N GLU A 41 12.53 -8.64 19.52
CA GLU A 41 12.92 -9.31 18.26
C GLU A 41 11.71 -9.90 17.52
N GLY A 42 10.81 -10.60 18.23
CA GLY A 42 9.61 -11.17 17.61
C GLY A 42 8.67 -10.11 17.02
N ARG A 43 8.58 -8.93 17.65
CA ARG A 43 7.80 -7.81 17.10
C ARG A 43 8.46 -7.21 15.87
N ARG A 44 9.79 -7.16 15.86
CA ARG A 44 10.60 -6.71 14.72
C ARG A 44 10.39 -7.60 13.50
N GLU A 45 10.55 -8.91 13.68
CA GLU A 45 10.34 -9.91 12.60
C GLU A 45 8.91 -9.84 12.04
N GLU A 46 7.90 -9.72 12.91
CA GLU A 46 6.51 -9.58 12.49
C GLU A 46 6.31 -8.35 11.59
N LEU A 47 6.89 -7.21 11.98
CA LEU A 47 6.82 -5.97 11.23
C LEU A 47 7.58 -6.06 9.91
N GLU A 48 8.76 -6.68 9.89
CA GLU A 48 9.54 -6.91 8.67
C GLU A 48 8.77 -7.75 7.64
N VAL A 49 8.20 -8.89 8.06
CA VAL A 49 7.38 -9.75 7.19
C VAL A 49 6.17 -9.00 6.66
N LYS A 50 5.46 -8.27 7.54
CA LYS A 50 4.33 -7.43 7.12
C LYS A 50 4.76 -6.35 6.12
N ASN A 51 5.94 -5.76 6.31
CA ASN A 51 6.44 -4.72 5.43
C ASN A 51 6.82 -5.26 4.04
N VAL A 52 7.41 -6.46 3.98
CA VAL A 52 7.69 -7.17 2.72
C VAL A 52 6.39 -7.42 1.94
N HIS A 53 5.34 -7.88 2.60
CA HIS A 53 4.04 -8.09 1.95
C HIS A 53 3.43 -6.77 1.45
N ARG A 54 3.52 -5.68 2.22
CA ARG A 54 3.04 -4.35 1.77
C ARG A 54 3.81 -3.84 0.55
N LYS A 55 5.14 -4.04 0.49
CA LYS A 55 5.95 -3.69 -0.68
C LYS A 55 5.53 -4.48 -1.92
N LYS A 56 5.17 -5.76 -1.76
CA LYS A 56 4.64 -6.59 -2.85
C LYS A 56 3.27 -6.07 -3.33
N ASP A 57 2.34 -5.87 -2.41
CA ASP A 57 0.99 -5.33 -2.69
C ASP A 57 1.06 -3.96 -3.39
N LEU A 58 1.97 -3.09 -2.96
CA LEU A 58 2.21 -1.80 -3.62
C LEU A 58 2.63 -1.95 -5.08
N LYS A 59 3.52 -2.90 -5.38
CA LYS A 59 3.98 -3.16 -6.76
C LYS A 59 2.83 -3.68 -7.62
N ASP A 60 2.04 -4.62 -7.09
CA ASP A 60 0.90 -5.20 -7.81
C ASP A 60 -0.15 -4.13 -8.13
N LYS A 61 -0.52 -3.28 -7.16
CA LYS A 61 -1.45 -2.15 -7.35
C LYS A 61 -0.93 -1.08 -8.30
N THR A 62 0.38 -0.80 -8.25
CA THR A 62 0.99 0.17 -9.16
C THR A 62 0.94 -0.34 -10.59
N ARG A 63 1.21 -1.63 -10.80
CA ARG A 63 1.09 -2.27 -12.12
C ARG A 63 -0.35 -2.27 -12.63
N GLU A 64 -1.34 -2.47 -11.75
CA GLU A 64 -2.76 -2.38 -12.11
C GLU A 64 -3.17 -0.97 -12.54
N LEU A 65 -2.56 0.07 -11.95
CA LEU A 65 -2.81 1.47 -12.34
C LEU A 65 -2.19 1.83 -13.70
N GLU A 66 -1.08 1.19 -14.06
CA GLU A 66 -0.35 1.41 -15.32
C GLU A 66 -0.88 0.54 -16.49
N SER A 67 -1.80 -0.40 -16.22
CA SER A 67 -2.33 -1.37 -17.18
C SER A 67 -3.65 -0.94 -17.81
#